data_AF-A0A846GCA2-F1
#
_entry.id   AF-A0A846GCA2-F1
#
_cell.length_a   1.000
_cell.length_b   1.000
_cell.length_c   1.000
_cell.angle_alpha   90.00
_cell.angle_beta   90.00
_cell.angle_gamma   90.00
#
_symmetry.space_group_name_H-M   'P 1'
#
loop_
_entity.id
_entity.type
_entity.pdbx_description
1 polymer ?
#
loop_
_entity_poly.entity_id
_entity_poly.type
_entity_poly.pdbx_seq_one_letter_code
_entity_poly.pdbx_strand_id
1 'polypeptide(L)'
;MKNNFSIVRIKSLILLNVSLALLVLSGCKVNVQFSWETTADQLIEKVFDGDEKGNSIVDSIVGNYENHQYDSGGKNDWHYVTISRIDDTTLQWRNRAGRTWTLQTTKNREILKVGKDCPYFDDGHTTATVIWDGNQVSGILGPWNELYEKSD
;
A
#
# COMPACT_ATOMS: atom_id res chain seq x y z
N MET A 1 -12.36 -11.41 31.06
CA MET A 1 -11.13 -10.87 30.42
C MET A 1 -10.35 -12.02 29.80
N LYS A 2 -9.85 -11.80 28.58
CA LYS A 2 -8.97 -12.66 27.75
C LYS A 2 -9.66 -13.86 27.06
N ASN A 3 -10.23 -13.62 25.88
CA ASN A 3 -10.66 -14.67 24.96
C ASN A 3 -9.48 -15.10 24.06
N ASN A 4 -8.74 -16.11 24.54
CA ASN A 4 -7.81 -16.91 23.74
C ASN A 4 -8.57 -17.99 22.97
N PHE A 5 -9.38 -17.61 21.98
CA PHE A 5 -10.06 -18.59 21.11
C PHE A 5 -9.42 -18.63 19.71
N SER A 6 -8.53 -19.62 19.56
CA SER A 6 -8.36 -20.44 18.34
C SER A 6 -7.66 -19.86 17.10
N ILE A 7 -6.42 -19.39 17.24
CA ILE A 7 -5.42 -19.40 16.14
C ILE A 7 -5.11 -20.85 15.68
N VAL A 8 -5.39 -21.85 16.52
CA VAL A 8 -5.15 -23.28 16.22
C VAL A 8 -6.14 -23.84 15.18
N ARG A 9 -7.34 -23.27 15.01
CA ARG A 9 -8.33 -23.80 14.06
C ARG A 9 -8.08 -23.42 12.61
N ILE A 10 -7.34 -22.35 12.33
CA ILE A 10 -7.02 -21.93 10.96
C ILE A 10 -5.90 -22.82 10.37
N LYS A 11 -4.92 -23.24 11.18
CA LYS A 11 -3.88 -24.20 10.73
C LYS A 11 -4.47 -25.55 10.33
N SER A 12 -5.55 -25.98 10.99
CA SER A 12 -6.20 -27.25 10.67
C SER A 12 -7.03 -27.22 9.39
N LEU A 13 -7.54 -26.06 8.98
CA LEU A 13 -8.36 -25.94 7.75
C LEU A 13 -7.49 -25.80 6.49
N ILE A 14 -6.29 -25.21 6.62
CA ILE A 14 -5.34 -25.07 5.51
C ILE A 14 -4.71 -26.44 5.16
N LEU A 15 -4.40 -27.27 6.15
CA LEU A 15 -3.84 -28.61 5.92
C LEU A 15 -4.81 -29.56 5.20
N LEU A 16 -6.13 -29.37 5.32
CA LEU A 16 -7.11 -30.21 4.64
C LEU A 16 -7.29 -29.87 3.16
N ASN A 17 -7.03 -28.63 2.73
CA ASN A 17 -7.13 -28.26 1.32
C ASN A 17 -5.91 -28.64 0.48
N VAL A 18 -4.74 -28.87 1.10
CA VAL A 18 -3.55 -29.30 0.35
C VAL A 18 -3.63 -30.79 -0.03
N SER A 19 -4.41 -31.61 0.70
CA SER A 19 -4.64 -33.02 0.33
C SER A 19 -5.61 -33.22 -0.83
N LEU A 20 -6.45 -32.22 -1.17
CA LEU A 20 -7.43 -32.37 -2.25
C LEU A 20 -6.91 -31.89 -3.62
N ALA A 21 -5.71 -31.30 -3.68
CA ALA A 21 -5.05 -30.97 -4.94
C ALA A 21 -4.32 -32.17 -5.58
N LEU A 22 -4.58 -33.39 -5.11
CA LEU A 22 -4.03 -34.63 -5.66
C LEU A 22 -5.08 -35.39 -6.49
N LEU A 23 -5.77 -34.74 -7.43
CA LEU A 23 -6.59 -35.47 -8.42
C LEU A 23 -6.96 -34.67 -9.67
N VAL A 24 -6.04 -33.88 -10.22
CA VAL A 24 -6.05 -33.62 -11.66
C VAL A 24 -4.60 -33.62 -12.10
N LEU A 25 -4.31 -34.41 -13.13
CA LEU A 25 -3.26 -34.26 -14.15
C LEU A 25 -2.77 -35.65 -14.60
N SER A 26 -3.57 -36.30 -15.46
CA SER A 26 -2.98 -37.21 -16.44
C SER A 26 -2.30 -36.37 -17.51
N GLY A 27 -0.98 -36.49 -17.61
CA GLY A 27 -0.26 -36.19 -18.85
C GLY A 27 0.33 -34.79 -18.99
N CYS A 28 1.36 -34.47 -18.20
CA CYS A 28 2.55 -33.77 -18.70
C CYS A 28 3.70 -33.96 -17.70
N LYS A 29 4.83 -34.49 -18.19
CA LYS A 29 6.05 -34.67 -17.38
C LYS A 29 6.75 -33.32 -17.27
N VAL A 30 6.75 -32.72 -16.08
CA VAL A 30 7.75 -31.70 -15.73
C VAL A 30 8.53 -32.24 -14.53
N ASN A 31 9.80 -32.51 -14.76
CA ASN A 31 10.71 -33.02 -13.75
C ASN A 31 11.25 -31.82 -12.97
N VAL A 32 10.68 -31.55 -11.79
CA VAL A 32 11.24 -30.58 -10.84
C VAL A 32 11.63 -31.35 -9.59
N GLN A 33 12.93 -31.49 -9.37
CA GLN A 33 13.48 -32.14 -8.18
C GLN A 33 13.40 -31.14 -7.02
N PHE A 34 12.35 -31.23 -6.21
CA PHE A 34 12.20 -30.42 -5.01
C PHE A 34 12.96 -31.07 -3.84
N SER A 35 13.97 -30.36 -3.34
CA SER A 35 14.62 -30.67 -2.06
C SER A 35 13.64 -30.38 -0.92
N TRP A 36 13.39 -31.37 -0.06
CA TRP A 36 12.23 -31.43 0.85
C TRP A 36 12.43 -30.77 2.22
N GLU A 37 13.45 -29.92 2.38
CA GLU A 37 13.68 -29.17 3.63
C GLU A 37 13.36 -27.68 3.42
N THR A 38 12.08 -27.35 3.27
CA THR A 38 11.62 -25.95 3.31
C THR A 38 10.71 -25.78 4.53
N THR A 39 11.06 -24.89 5.44
CA THR A 39 10.26 -24.63 6.64
C THR A 39 8.97 -23.87 6.27
N ALA A 40 7.91 -24.02 7.07
CA ALA A 40 6.64 -23.33 6.82
C ALA A 40 6.82 -21.80 6.73
N ASP A 41 7.82 -21.24 7.42
CA ASP A 41 8.15 -19.82 7.36
C ASP A 41 8.76 -19.43 6.00
N GLN A 42 9.53 -20.31 5.36
CA GLN A 42 10.07 -20.11 4.01
C GLN A 42 9.02 -20.30 2.90
N LEU A 43 7.97 -21.08 3.15
CA LEU A 43 6.82 -21.19 2.24
C LEU A 43 5.91 -19.97 2.32
N ILE A 44 5.81 -19.32 3.48
CA ILE A 44 5.06 -18.06 3.62
C ILE A 44 5.73 -16.96 2.79
N GLU A 45 7.05 -16.80 2.84
CA GLU A 45 7.75 -15.81 2.00
C GLU A 45 7.67 -16.16 0.50
N LYS A 46 7.78 -17.45 0.12
CA LYS A 46 7.63 -17.86 -1.29
C LYS A 46 6.22 -17.75 -1.87
N VAL A 47 5.18 -17.77 -1.03
CA VAL A 47 3.80 -17.44 -1.47
C VAL A 47 3.62 -15.93 -1.67
N PHE A 48 4.47 -15.10 -1.07
CA PHE A 48 4.52 -13.66 -1.33
C PHE A 48 5.45 -13.25 -2.49
N ASP A 49 6.33 -14.14 -2.95
CA ASP A 49 7.15 -13.93 -4.16
C ASP A 49 6.48 -14.43 -5.46
N GLY A 50 5.15 -14.62 -5.41
CA GLY A 50 4.36 -15.17 -6.51
C GLY A 50 3.24 -14.25 -7.00
N ASP A 51 3.56 -13.00 -7.35
CA ASP A 51 2.81 -12.25 -8.38
C ASP A 51 3.65 -11.08 -8.92
N GLU A 52 4.26 -11.27 -10.10
CA GLU A 52 4.95 -10.22 -10.84
C GLU A 52 4.00 -9.18 -11.48
N LYS A 53 2.74 -9.07 -10.99
CA LYS A 53 1.84 -7.92 -11.23
C LYS A 53 0.97 -7.54 -10.03
N GLY A 54 1.45 -7.72 -8.80
CA GLY A 54 0.89 -7.01 -7.66
C GLY A 54 1.18 -5.51 -7.78
N ASN A 55 0.15 -4.66 -7.95
CA ASN A 55 0.33 -3.21 -8.02
C ASN A 55 1.10 -2.74 -6.79
N SER A 56 2.27 -2.10 -6.97
CA SER A 56 3.06 -1.69 -5.81
C SER A 56 2.27 -0.68 -4.98
N ILE A 57 2.50 -0.63 -3.66
CA ILE A 57 1.85 0.37 -2.79
C ILE A 57 2.07 1.79 -3.35
N VAL A 58 3.28 2.04 -3.87
CA VAL A 58 3.64 3.29 -4.53
C VAL A 58 2.76 3.56 -5.74
N ASP A 59 2.59 2.59 -6.63
CA ASP A 59 1.74 2.75 -7.83
C ASP A 59 0.27 2.97 -7.47
N SER A 60 -0.20 2.40 -6.37
CA SER A 60 -1.55 2.65 -5.85
C SER A 60 -1.75 4.09 -5.36
N ILE A 61 -0.69 4.74 -4.88
CA ILE A 61 -0.70 6.12 -4.37
C ILE A 61 -0.43 7.16 -5.47
N VAL A 62 0.18 6.77 -6.59
CA VAL A 62 0.37 7.69 -7.72
C VAL A 62 -0.99 8.12 -8.28
N GLY A 63 -1.13 9.41 -8.58
CA GLY A 63 -2.37 9.95 -9.14
C GLY A 63 -2.53 11.45 -8.92
N ASN A 64 -3.69 11.95 -9.33
CA ASN A 64 -4.13 13.31 -9.03
C ASN A 64 -5.06 13.29 -7.84
N TYR A 65 -5.03 14.37 -7.07
CA TYR A 65 -5.72 14.52 -5.82
C TYR A 65 -6.26 15.94 -5.69
N GLU A 66 -7.45 16.07 -5.11
CA GLU A 66 -8.16 17.33 -5.00
C GLU A 66 -8.77 17.49 -3.60
N ASN A 67 -8.58 18.66 -3.00
CA ASN A 67 -9.23 19.01 -1.74
C ASN A 67 -10.56 19.72 -2.03
N HIS A 68 -11.67 19.08 -1.66
CA HIS A 68 -13.04 19.57 -1.90
C HIS A 68 -13.61 20.45 -0.77
N GLN A 69 -12.89 20.63 0.35
CA GLN A 69 -13.31 21.50 1.45
C GLN A 69 -13.56 22.95 1.00
N TYR A 70 -12.92 23.37 -0.10
CA TYR A 70 -12.94 24.74 -0.60
C TYR A 70 -13.82 24.95 -1.84
N ASP A 71 -14.66 23.99 -2.22
CA ASP A 71 -15.49 24.08 -3.43
C ASP A 71 -16.54 25.19 -3.39
N SER A 72 -16.97 25.55 -2.18
CA SER A 72 -17.89 26.69 -1.95
C SER A 72 -17.18 28.04 -1.87
N GLY A 73 -15.84 28.07 -1.92
CA GLY A 73 -15.04 29.29 -1.88
C GLY A 73 -13.65 29.08 -1.27
N GLY A 74 -12.69 29.93 -1.69
CA GLY A 74 -11.31 29.87 -1.21
C GLY A 74 -10.42 28.86 -1.93
N LYS A 75 -10.94 28.15 -2.95
CA LYS A 75 -10.16 27.20 -3.73
C LYS A 75 -9.06 27.90 -4.53
N ASN A 76 -7.85 27.36 -4.49
CA ASN A 76 -6.69 27.89 -5.22
C ASN A 76 -5.76 26.73 -5.63
N ASP A 77 -4.63 27.08 -6.25
CA ASP A 77 -3.67 26.12 -6.80
C ASP A 77 -2.96 25.22 -5.76
N TRP A 78 -3.13 25.48 -4.46
CA TRP A 78 -2.64 24.59 -3.41
C TRP A 78 -3.53 23.35 -3.22
N HIS A 79 -4.81 23.45 -3.58
CA HIS A 79 -5.81 22.38 -3.35
C HIS A 79 -5.86 21.32 -4.46
N TYR A 80 -4.98 21.41 -5.45
CA TYR A 80 -4.82 20.43 -6.52
C TYR A 80 -3.41 19.87 -6.47
N VAL A 81 -3.30 18.55 -6.33
CA VAL A 81 -2.05 17.86 -6.06
C VAL A 81 -1.88 16.71 -7.04
N THR A 82 -0.67 16.54 -7.55
CA THR A 82 -0.24 15.35 -8.27
C THR A 82 0.82 14.65 -7.43
N ILE A 83 0.57 13.39 -7.12
CA ILE A 83 1.55 12.49 -6.49
C ILE A 83 2.18 11.64 -7.58
N SER A 84 3.51 11.67 -7.68
CA SER A 84 4.28 10.92 -8.69
C SER A 84 5.35 10.05 -8.06
N ARG A 85 5.75 8.98 -8.76
CA ARG A 85 6.81 8.06 -8.33
C ARG A 85 8.19 8.66 -8.59
N ILE A 86 9.04 8.66 -7.56
CA ILE A 86 10.48 8.89 -7.71
C ILE A 86 11.20 7.54 -7.82
N ASP A 87 10.92 6.62 -6.89
CA ASP A 87 11.48 5.26 -6.83
C ASP A 87 10.51 4.29 -6.14
N ASP A 88 10.97 3.09 -5.78
CA ASP A 88 10.14 2.04 -5.16
C ASP A 88 9.62 2.37 -3.75
N THR A 89 10.19 3.39 -3.11
CA THR A 89 9.84 3.81 -1.74
C THR A 89 9.59 5.31 -1.60
N THR A 90 9.93 6.10 -2.60
CA THR A 90 9.83 7.56 -2.56
C THR A 90 8.83 8.07 -3.61
N LEU A 91 7.96 8.96 -3.16
CA LEU A 91 6.99 9.70 -3.96
C LEU A 91 7.31 11.19 -3.91
N GLN A 92 6.86 11.92 -4.92
CA GLN A 92 6.85 13.38 -4.94
C GLN A 92 5.42 13.89 -4.81
N TRP A 93 5.17 14.71 -3.80
CA TRP A 93 4.02 15.59 -3.75
C TRP A 93 4.30 16.82 -4.60
N ARG A 94 3.37 17.22 -5.47
CA ARG A 94 3.42 18.48 -6.21
C ARG A 94 2.05 19.13 -6.24
N ASN A 95 1.91 20.36 -5.77
CA ASN A 95 0.69 21.13 -5.99
C ASN A 95 0.76 21.98 -7.26
N ARG A 96 -0.39 22.49 -7.71
CA ARG A 96 -0.48 23.36 -8.89
C ARG A 96 0.20 24.73 -8.67
N ALA A 97 0.38 25.16 -7.42
CA ALA A 97 1.15 26.35 -7.06
C ALA A 97 2.67 26.17 -7.25
N GLY A 98 3.12 24.97 -7.66
CA GLY A 98 4.52 24.67 -7.96
C GLY A 98 5.36 24.31 -6.74
N ARG A 99 4.75 24.09 -5.57
CA ARG A 99 5.44 23.52 -4.42
C ARG A 99 5.51 22.01 -4.53
N THR A 100 6.67 21.49 -4.17
CA THR A 100 6.98 20.08 -4.21
C THR A 100 7.67 19.63 -2.94
N TRP A 101 7.40 18.43 -2.47
CA TRP A 101 8.18 17.78 -1.42
C TRP A 101 8.15 16.26 -1.54
N THR A 102 9.08 15.60 -0.87
CA THR A 102 9.17 14.14 -0.87
C THR A 102 8.24 13.49 0.15
N LEU A 103 7.76 12.30 -0.17
CA LEU A 103 7.07 11.40 0.74
C LEU A 103 7.77 10.04 0.69
N GLN A 104 7.98 9.41 1.84
CA GLN A 104 8.59 8.08 1.93
C GLN A 104 7.60 7.07 2.47
N THR A 105 7.49 5.92 1.81
CA THR A 105 6.70 4.80 2.29
C THR A 105 7.25 4.26 3.61
N THR A 106 6.37 3.66 4.41
CA THR A 106 6.75 3.01 5.66
C THR A 106 6.24 1.58 5.69
N LYS A 107 6.60 0.83 6.75
CA LYS A 107 6.05 -0.50 6.99
C LYS A 107 4.53 -0.48 7.20
N ASN A 108 3.96 0.66 7.60
CA ASN A 108 2.53 0.86 7.61
C ASN A 108 2.10 1.53 6.30
N ARG A 109 1.32 0.81 5.47
CA ARG A 109 0.82 1.31 4.18
C ARG A 109 -0.05 2.58 4.29
N GLU A 110 -0.58 2.88 5.47
CA GLU A 110 -1.39 4.07 5.72
C GLU A 110 -0.55 5.29 6.06
N ILE A 111 0.75 5.14 6.36
CA ILE A 111 1.59 6.24 6.83
C ILE A 111 2.75 6.45 5.88
N LEU A 112 2.84 7.68 5.37
CA LEU A 112 4.01 8.20 4.66
C LEU A 112 4.76 9.16 5.57
N LYS A 113 6.10 9.12 5.54
CA LYS A 113 6.92 10.17 6.14
C LYS A 113 7.03 11.33 5.17
N VAL A 114 6.81 12.53 5.67
CA VAL A 114 7.00 13.76 4.91
C VAL A 114 8.49 14.12 4.95
N GLY A 115 9.05 14.47 3.80
CA GLY A 115 10.43 14.93 3.71
C GLY A 115 10.62 16.30 4.33
N LYS A 116 11.86 16.58 4.78
CA LYS A 116 12.24 17.88 5.36
C LYS A 116 12.20 19.04 4.35
N ASP A 117 12.03 18.72 3.08
CA ASP A 117 11.81 19.67 1.99
C ASP A 117 10.36 20.18 1.92
N CYS A 118 9.45 19.64 2.74
CA CYS A 118 8.12 20.19 2.90
C CYS A 118 8.14 21.54 3.64
N PRO A 119 7.47 22.59 3.12
CA PRO A 119 7.44 23.90 3.75
C PRO A 119 6.74 23.92 5.12
N TYR A 120 5.98 22.89 5.45
CA TYR A 120 5.23 22.75 6.71
C TYR A 120 5.85 21.72 7.67
N PHE A 121 7.04 21.20 7.34
CA PHE A 121 7.68 20.16 8.15
C PHE A 121 7.92 20.64 9.59
N ASP A 122 8.47 21.84 9.74
CA ASP A 122 8.78 22.44 11.05
C ASP A 122 7.51 22.92 11.79
N ASP A 123 6.39 23.07 11.08
CA ASP A 123 5.07 23.34 11.65
C ASP A 123 4.36 22.06 12.15
N GLY A 124 5.03 20.90 12.05
CA GLY A 124 4.57 19.61 12.56
C GLY A 124 4.02 18.65 11.51
N HIS A 125 3.96 19.04 10.23
CA HIS A 125 3.55 18.14 9.14
C HIS A 125 4.68 17.18 8.75
N THR A 126 4.92 16.19 9.60
CA THR A 126 6.01 15.20 9.46
C THR A 126 5.54 13.86 8.89
N THR A 127 4.23 13.64 8.82
CA THR A 127 3.60 12.45 8.26
C THR A 127 2.36 12.82 7.46
N ALA A 128 2.07 12.02 6.43
CA ALA A 128 0.82 12.07 5.68
C ALA A 128 0.11 10.71 5.78
N THR A 129 -1.21 10.72 5.98
CA THR A 129 -2.00 9.49 6.12
C THR A 129 -2.69 9.18 4.80
N VAL A 130 -2.47 7.98 4.26
CA VAL A 130 -3.15 7.47 3.07
C VAL A 130 -4.46 6.80 3.48
N ILE A 131 -5.55 7.20 2.85
CA ILE A 131 -6.87 6.61 3.05
C ILE A 131 -7.09 5.56 1.97
N TRP A 132 -7.44 4.35 2.41
CA TRP A 132 -7.65 3.20 1.54
C TRP A 132 -9.12 2.79 1.55
N ASP A 133 -9.64 2.49 0.36
CA ASP A 133 -10.87 1.74 0.15
C ASP A 133 -10.50 0.34 -0.38
N GLY A 134 -10.35 -0.60 0.55
CA GLY A 134 -9.80 -1.93 0.27
C GLY A 134 -8.37 -1.88 -0.26
N ASN A 135 -8.21 -2.16 -1.56
CA ASN A 135 -6.91 -2.16 -2.24
C ASN A 135 -6.65 -0.88 -3.05
N GLN A 136 -7.60 0.05 -3.09
CA GLN A 136 -7.48 1.31 -3.81
C GLN A 136 -7.27 2.47 -2.84
N VAL A 137 -6.49 3.47 -3.25
CA VAL A 137 -6.33 4.70 -2.47
C VAL A 137 -7.49 5.63 -2.81
N SER A 138 -8.26 6.04 -1.81
CA SER A 138 -9.33 7.02 -1.95
C SER A 138 -8.90 8.44 -1.62
N GLY A 139 -7.80 8.62 -0.89
CA GLY A 139 -7.28 9.96 -0.59
C GLY A 139 -6.00 9.97 0.23
N ILE A 140 -5.50 11.17 0.50
CA ILE A 140 -4.34 11.42 1.36
C ILE A 140 -4.61 12.65 2.23
N LEU A 141 -4.25 12.57 3.51
CA LEU A 141 -4.28 13.70 4.43
C LEU A 141 -3.00 14.52 4.28
N GLY A 142 -3.16 15.76 3.85
CA GLY A 142 -2.10 16.74 3.70
C GLY A 142 -1.83 17.54 4.99
N PRO A 143 -1.20 18.72 4.86
CA PRO A 143 -1.04 19.68 5.96
C PRO A 143 -2.37 19.94 6.68
N TRP A 144 -2.31 20.13 8.00
CA TRP A 144 -3.49 20.32 8.88
C TRP A 144 -4.56 19.23 8.82
N ASN A 145 -4.20 18.02 8.38
CA ASN A 145 -5.12 16.88 8.18
C ASN A 145 -6.23 17.16 7.16
N GLU A 146 -5.97 18.06 6.21
CA GLU A 146 -6.88 18.31 5.10
C GLU A 146 -6.94 17.09 4.17
N LEU A 147 -8.16 16.70 3.78
CA LEU A 147 -8.37 15.58 2.87
C LEU A 147 -8.20 16.02 1.41
N TYR A 148 -7.30 15.34 0.71
CA TYR A 148 -7.19 15.38 -0.74
C TYR A 148 -7.71 14.04 -1.28
N GLU A 149 -8.89 14.05 -1.90
CA GLU A 149 -9.51 12.88 -2.50
C GLU A 149 -8.80 12.53 -3.80
N LYS A 150 -8.60 11.24 -4.06
CA LYS A 150 -7.98 10.79 -5.30
C LYS A 150 -8.98 11.01 -6.43
N SER A 151 -8.56 11.74 -7.46
CA SER A 151 -9.33 11.90 -8.70
C SER A 151 -9.12 10.67 -9.58
N ASP A 152 -10.20 10.21 -10.21
CA ASP A 152 -10.21 9.11 -11.19
C ASP A 152 -9.41 9.42 -12.47
#